data_AF-A0A3M5WV22-F1
#
_entry.id   AF-A0A3M5WV22-F1
#
_cell.length_a   1.000
_cell.length_b   1.000
_cell.length_c   1.000
_cell.angle_alpha   90.00
_cell.angle_beta   90.00
_cell.angle_gamma   90.00
#
_symmetry.space_group_name_H-M   'P 1'
#
loop_
_entity.id
_entity.type
_entity.pdbx_description
1 polymer ?
#
loop_
_entity_poly.entity_id
_entity_poly.type
_entity_poly.pdbx_seq_one_letter_code
_entity_poly.pdbx_strand_id
1 'polypeptide(L)' 'MQSTLSPDASYASVRYVMGSKVCAFSTTFVRLAGAGGVKVPKWNRTATPEGGAICTATSRVTNLSTHAWTAEFTMK' A
#
# COMPACT_ATOMS: atom_id res chain seq x y z
N MET A 1 -7.14 4.41 -6.94
CA MET A 1 -7.20 3.33 -7.94
C MET A 1 -6.47 2.12 -7.40
N GLN A 2 -7.10 0.95 -7.43
CA GLN A 2 -6.45 -0.34 -7.13
C GLN A 2 -6.35 -1.11 -8.44
N SER A 3 -5.22 -1.76 -8.69
CA SER A 3 -5.03 -2.58 -9.88
C SER A 3 -4.20 -3.81 -9.57
N THR A 4 -4.63 -4.92 -10.14
CA THR A 4 -3.99 -6.23 -10.01
C THR A 4 -3.17 -6.45 -11.26
N LEU A 5 -1.83 -6.40 -11.16
CA LEU A 5 -0.95 -6.71 -12.29
C LEU A 5 -0.88 -8.22 -12.55
N SER A 6 -0.91 -9.02 -11.49
CA SER A 6 -0.87 -10.47 -11.55
C SER A 6 -1.47 -11.04 -10.27
N PRO A 7 -1.71 -12.36 -10.17
CA PRO A 7 -2.12 -12.96 -8.91
C PRO A 7 -1.17 -12.56 -7.79
N ASP A 8 0.12 -12.51 -8.09
CA ASP A 8 1.21 -12.30 -7.16
C ASP A 8 1.60 -10.82 -7.00
N ALA A 9 1.04 -9.88 -7.76
CA ALA A 9 1.36 -8.46 -7.67
C ALA A 9 0.12 -7.57 -7.82
N SER A 10 -0.12 -6.73 -6.83
CA SER A 10 -1.20 -5.74 -6.85
C SER A 10 -0.70 -4.41 -6.32
N TYR A 11 -1.17 -3.30 -6.86
CA TYR A 11 -0.91 -1.98 -6.30
C TYR A 11 -2.21 -1.26 -6.01
N ALA A 12 -2.17 -0.36 -5.04
CA ALA A 12 -3.21 0.62 -4.83
C ALA A 12 -2.58 1.99 -4.59
N SER A 13 -3.09 3.00 -5.28
CA SER A 13 -2.72 4.39 -5.08
C SER A 13 -3.94 5.23 -4.77
N VAL A 14 -3.79 6.15 -3.82
CA VAL A 14 -4.84 7.07 -3.38
C VAL A 14 -4.23 8.45 -3.28
N ARG A 15 -4.82 9.42 -3.96
CA ARG A 15 -4.49 10.83 -3.78
C ARG A 15 -5.63 11.49 -3.03
N TYR A 16 -5.35 11.95 -1.82
CA TYR A 16 -6.32 12.61 -0.96
C TYR A 16 -6.01 14.10 -0.88
N VAL A 17 -7.03 14.93 -1.08
CA VAL A 17 -6.90 16.39 -1.18
C VAL A 17 -7.87 17.01 -0.18
N MET A 18 -7.37 17.89 0.69
CA MET A 18 -8.17 18.61 1.68
C MET A 18 -7.72 20.07 1.74
N GLY A 19 -8.43 20.93 1.02
CA GLY A 19 -8.02 22.33 0.83
C GLY A 19 -6.67 22.41 0.11
N SER A 20 -5.69 23.06 0.74
CA SER A 20 -4.30 23.17 0.25
C SER A 20 -3.42 21.97 0.61
N LYS A 21 -3.89 21.07 1.49
CA LYS A 21 -3.15 19.89 1.91
C LYS A 21 -3.42 18.75 0.94
N VAL A 22 -2.37 18.04 0.53
CA VAL A 22 -2.48 16.86 -0.34
C VAL A 22 -1.60 15.73 0.20
N CYS A 23 -2.14 14.51 0.20
CA CYS A 23 -1.39 13.29 0.43
C CYS A 23 -1.50 12.36 -0.77
N ALA A 24 -0.37 12.02 -1.38
CA ALA A 24 -0.30 10.95 -2.36
C ALA A 24 0.21 9.68 -1.69
N PHE A 25 -0.62 8.65 -1.67
CA PHE A 25 -0.31 7.35 -1.12
C PHE A 25 -0.17 6.32 -2.23
N SER A 26 0.83 5.46 -2.14
CA SER A 26 0.94 4.28 -2.98
C SER A 26 1.42 3.09 -2.16
N THR A 27 0.73 1.97 -2.31
CA THR A 27 1.08 0.69 -1.72
C THR A 27 1.20 -0.33 -2.84
N THR A 28 2.28 -1.10 -2.83
CA THR A 28 2.45 -2.25 -3.72
C THR A 28 2.57 -3.48 -2.86
N PHE A 29 1.83 -4.50 -3.24
CA PHE A 29 1.88 -5.83 -2.66
C PHE A 29 2.49 -6.76 -3.71
N VAL A 30 3.55 -7.46 -3.32
CA VAL A 30 4.24 -8.42 -4.19
C VAL A 30 4.48 -9.70 -3.40
N ARG A 31 4.03 -10.82 -3.95
CA ARG A 31 4.38 -12.17 -3.49
C ARG A 31 5.67 -12.58 -4.17
N LEU A 32 6.79 -12.20 -3.55
CA LEU A 32 8.10 -12.64 -4.00
C LEU A 32 8.33 -14.06 -3.48
N ALA A 33 8.79 -14.96 -4.35
CA ALA A 33 9.35 -16.23 -3.90
C ALA A 33 10.62 -15.93 -3.09
N GLY A 34 10.55 -16.12 -1.77
CA GLY A 34 11.69 -16.06 -0.88
C GLY A 34 12.58 -17.30 -1.04
N ALA A 35 13.70 -17.31 -0.31
CA ALA A 35 14.57 -18.48 -0.25
C ALA A 35 13.77 -19.71 0.21
N GLY A 36 13.85 -20.81 -0.56
CA GLY A 36 13.11 -22.04 -0.29
C GLY A 36 11.71 -22.13 -0.92
N GLY A 37 11.34 -21.22 -1.84
CA GLY A 37 10.06 -21.28 -2.57
C GLY A 37 8.85 -20.73 -1.81
N VAL A 38 9.05 -20.24 -0.59
CA VAL A 38 8.00 -19.62 0.22
C VAL A 38 7.68 -18.23 -0.32
N LYS A 39 6.46 -18.00 -0.78
CA LYS A 39 5.99 -16.68 -1.21
C LYS A 39 5.86 -15.78 0.03
N VAL A 40 6.77 -14.83 0.20
CA VAL A 40 6.71 -13.86 1.30
C VAL A 40 6.03 -12.59 0.78
N PRO A 41 4.92 -12.16 1.41
CA PRO A 41 4.28 -10.92 1.03
C PRO A 41 5.16 -9.73 1.40
N LYS A 42 5.52 -8.91 0.42
CA LYS A 42 6.29 -7.68 0.59
C LYS A 42 5.40 -6.49 0.27
N TRP A 43 5.32 -5.53 1.20
CA TRP A 43 4.66 -4.25 0.97
C TRP A 43 5.70 -3.17 0.77
N ASN A 44 5.58 -2.42 -0.31
CA ASN A 44 6.23 -1.12 -0.41
C ASN A 44 5.16 -0.05 -0.22
N ARG A 45 5.35 0.83 0.78
CA ARG A 45 4.39 1.86 1.16
C ARG A 45 5.06 3.21 0.98
N THR A 46 4.36 4.11 0.33
CA THR A 46 4.80 5.49 0.13
C THR A 46 3.67 6.43 0.51
N ALA A 47 4.04 7.49 1.22
CA ALA A 47 3.15 8.56 1.64
C ALA A 47 3.89 9.88 1.40
N THR A 48 3.49 10.60 0.36
CA THR A 48 4.10 11.86 -0.04
C THR A 48 3.20 13.01 0.41
N PRO A 49 3.62 13.81 1.40
CA PRO A 49 2.92 15.01 1.82
C PRO A 49 3.22 16.21 0.93
N GLU A 50 2.20 17.03 0.70
CA GLU A 50 2.29 18.34 0.04
C GLU A 50 1.44 19.37 0.79
N GLY A 51 1.81 20.66 0.69
CA GLY A 51 1.05 21.76 1.31
C GLY A 51 1.00 21.71 2.84
N GLY A 52 2.01 21.14 3.49
CA GLY A 52 2.06 20.97 4.95
C GLY A 52 1.10 19.90 5.48
N ALA A 53 0.69 18.93 4.65
CA ALA A 53 -0.02 17.74 5.09
C ALA A 53 0.91 16.82 5.91
N ILE A 54 0.37 16.08 6.86
CA ILE A 54 1.07 14.95 7.49
C ILE A 54 0.39 13.68 7.02
N CYS A 55 1.13 12.87 6.24
CA CYS A 55 0.63 11.65 5.63
C CYS A 55 1.25 10.42 6.29
N THR A 56 0.44 9.42 6.61
CA THR A 56 0.91 8.13 7.14
C THR A 56 0.26 6.99 6.35
N ALA A 57 1.07 6.07 5.85
CA ALA A 57 0.61 4.86 5.17
C ALA A 57 0.98 3.61 5.97
N THR A 58 -0.04 2.86 6.38
CA THR A 58 0.10 1.56 7.03
C THR A 58 -0.52 0.48 6.16
N SER A 59 0.07 -0.71 6.14
CA SER A 59 -0.61 -1.89 5.59
C SER A 59 -0.47 -3.05 6.54
N ARG A 60 -1.49 -3.89 6.58
CA ARG A 60 -1.54 -5.08 7.44
C ARG A 60 -2.05 -6.25 6.63
N VAL A 61 -1.47 -7.42 6.88
CA VAL A 61 -2.07 -8.69 6.47
C VAL A 61 -3.32 -8.88 7.32
N THR A 62 -4.45 -9.11 6.67
CA THR A 62 -5.69 -9.51 7.35
C THR A 62 -5.83 -11.02 7.37
N ASN A 63 -5.23 -11.73 6.41
CA ASN A 63 -5.21 -13.19 6.40
C ASN A 63 -3.93 -13.73 5.74
N LEU A 64 -3.15 -14.52 6.49
CA LEU A 64 -1.90 -15.11 6.01
C LEU A 64 -2.10 -16.30 5.05
N SER A 65 -3.24 -16.98 5.11
CA SER A 65 -3.58 -18.09 4.21
C SER A 65 -4.01 -17.57 2.83
N THR A 66 -4.93 -16.61 2.78
CA THR A 66 -5.43 -16.03 1.52
C THR A 66 -4.61 -14.83 1.04
N HIS A 67 -3.64 -14.38 1.84
CA HIS A 67 -2.86 -13.17 1.61
C HIS A 67 -3.72 -11.91 1.45
N ALA A 68 -4.93 -11.90 2.04
CA ALA A 68 -5.73 -10.70 2.11
C ALA A 68 -5.00 -9.63 2.92
N TRP A 69 -5.05 -8.39 2.46
CA TRP A 69 -4.38 -7.26 3.09
C TRP A 69 -5.23 -6.00 3.01
N THR A 70 -5.02 -5.12 3.98
CA THR A 70 -5.65 -3.80 4.03
C THR A 70 -4.57 -2.73 4.04
N ALA A 71 -4.80 -1.64 3.30
CA ALA A 71 -4.03 -0.41 3.43
C ALA A 71 -4.87 0.64 4.14
N GLU A 72 -4.26 1.28 5.12
CA GLU A 72 -4.81 2.40 5.88
C GLU A 72 -3.96 3.63 5.57
N PHE A 73 -4.64 4.70 5.17
CA PHE A 73 -4.03 5.97 4.83
C PHE A 73 -4.62 7.04 5.73
N THR A 74 -3.76 7.70 6.51
CA THR A 74 -4.17 8.77 7.43
C THR A 74 -3.54 10.07 6.98
N MET A 75 -4.36 11.11 6.88
CA MET A 75 -3.95 12.48 6.59
C MET A 75 -4.36 13.38 7.74
N LYS A 76 -3.42 14.18 8.25
CA LYS A 76 -3.64 15.24 9.24
C LYS A 76 -3.26 16.60 8.68
#